data_AF-A0A842PH61-F1
#
_entry.id   AF-A0A842PH61-F1
#
_cell.length_a   1.000
_cell.length_b   1.000
_cell.length_c   1.000
_cell.angle_alpha   90.00
_cell.angle_beta   90.00
_cell.angle_gamma   90.00
#
_symmetry.space_group_name_H-M   'P 1'
#
loop_
_entity.id
_entity.type
_entity.pdbx_description
1 polymer ?
#
loop_
_entity_poly.entity_id
_entity_poly.type
_entity_poly.pdbx_seq_one_letter_code
_entity_poly.pdbx_strand_id
1 'polypeptide(L)'
;MADYDQDGRLLICRAKQLDEIPSRCHNCDGDELQQIMEHVDGGSWICMTCNYLNSYEPSMRLTKNMPFSMVNLGTDEIVFVEGWDFE
;
A
#
# COMPACT_ATOMS: atom_id res chain seq x y z
N MET A 1 12.94 1.91 7.01
CA MET A 1 12.03 2.77 7.79
C MET A 1 11.13 3.46 6.79
N ALA A 2 9.85 3.57 7.10
CA ALA A 2 8.89 4.14 6.17
C ALA A 2 9.24 5.59 5.84
N ASP A 3 9.28 5.95 4.56
CA ASP A 3 9.42 7.33 4.10
C ASP A 3 8.10 8.08 4.28
N TYR A 4 8.19 9.26 4.88
CA TYR A 4 7.11 10.21 5.06
C TYR A 4 7.51 11.54 4.42
N ASP A 5 6.54 12.32 3.95
CA ASP A 5 6.81 13.68 3.50
C ASP A 5 6.93 14.68 4.67
N GLN A 6 7.12 15.96 4.34
CA GLN A 6 7.28 17.03 5.33
C GLN A 6 6.03 17.25 6.19
N ASP A 7 4.87 16.80 5.74
CA ASP A 7 3.58 16.92 6.43
C ASP A 7 3.27 15.67 7.27
N GLY A 8 4.17 14.67 7.29
CA GLY A 8 4.00 13.41 8.01
C GLY A 8 3.12 12.41 7.27
N ARG A 9 2.90 12.58 5.97
CA ARG A 9 2.09 11.67 5.14
C ARG A 9 2.93 10.52 4.63
N LEU A 10 2.37 9.33 4.63
CA LEU A 10 3.05 8.12 4.21
C LEU A 10 3.23 8.13 2.68
N LEU A 11 4.48 7.99 2.23
CA LEU A 11 4.79 7.96 0.80
C LEU A 11 4.69 6.56 0.23
N ILE A 12 4.05 6.42 -0.93
CA ILE A 12 4.00 5.16 -1.70
C ILE A 12 4.74 5.37 -3.01
N CYS A 13 5.83 4.63 -3.18
CA CYS A 13 6.71 4.75 -4.35
C CYS A 13 6.42 3.68 -5.43
N ARG A 14 5.99 2.48 -5.01
CA ARG A 14 5.70 1.33 -5.87
C ARG A 14 4.60 0.48 -5.27
N ALA A 15 3.88 -0.24 -6.11
CA ALA A 15 2.82 -1.13 -5.68
C ALA A 15 2.71 -2.38 -6.55
N LYS A 16 2.15 -3.45 -5.97
CA LYS A 16 1.79 -4.68 -6.69
C LYS A 16 0.45 -5.23 -6.26
N GLN A 17 -0.31 -5.70 -7.25
CA GLN A 17 -1.48 -6.54 -7.02
C GLN A 17 -1.02 -7.99 -6.83
N LEU A 18 -1.39 -8.58 -5.70
CA LEU A 18 -1.08 -9.95 -5.34
C LEU A 18 -2.28 -10.86 -5.58
N ASP A 19 -1.99 -12.15 -5.72
CA ASP A 19 -2.99 -13.21 -5.87
C ASP A 19 -3.47 -13.78 -4.51
N GLU A 20 -2.81 -13.39 -3.41
CA GLU A 20 -3.16 -13.79 -2.04
C GLU A 20 -2.79 -12.70 -1.01
N ILE A 21 -3.35 -12.81 0.21
CA ILE A 21 -3.03 -11.91 1.32
C ILE A 21 -1.54 -12.02 1.67
N PRO A 22 -0.77 -10.93 1.66
CA PRO A 22 0.66 -10.98 1.90
C PRO A 22 0.96 -11.32 3.36
N SER A 23 1.79 -12.35 3.57
CA SER A 23 2.48 -12.58 4.85
C SER A 23 3.84 -11.87 4.93
N ARG A 24 4.38 -11.46 3.77
CA ARG A 24 5.65 -10.76 3.58
C ARG A 24 5.54 -9.77 2.43
N CYS A 25 6.37 -8.74 2.45
CA CYS A 25 6.45 -7.75 1.39
C CYS A 25 7.02 -8.38 0.11
N HIS A 26 6.30 -8.25 -0.99
CA HIS A 26 6.71 -8.79 -2.30
C HIS A 26 8.09 -8.27 -2.76
N ASN A 27 8.41 -7.01 -2.45
CA ASN A 27 9.62 -6.37 -2.97
C ASN A 27 10.91 -6.69 -2.19
N CYS A 28 10.81 -6.90 -0.88
CA CYS A 28 12.00 -7.07 -0.01
C CYS A 28 11.95 -8.29 0.90
N ASP A 29 10.90 -9.12 0.80
CA ASP A 29 10.63 -10.29 1.64
C ASP A 29 10.56 -10.01 3.15
N GLY A 30 10.45 -8.74 3.56
CA GLY A 30 10.29 -8.33 4.97
C GLY A 30 8.88 -8.60 5.50
N ASP A 31 8.74 -8.79 6.81
CA ASP A 31 7.49 -9.06 7.52
C ASP A 31 6.89 -7.83 8.23
N GLU A 32 7.57 -6.68 8.18
CA GLU A 32 7.08 -5.40 8.69
C GLU A 32 5.99 -4.79 7.77
N LEU A 33 4.85 -5.47 7.66
CA LEU A 33 3.69 -5.03 6.91
C LEU A 33 2.65 -4.40 7.83
N GLN A 34 2.22 -3.19 7.51
CA GLN A 34 1.10 -2.52 8.18
C GLN A 34 -0.08 -2.45 7.22
N GLN A 35 -1.24 -2.93 7.64
CA GLN A 35 -2.47 -2.79 6.85
C GLN A 35 -2.93 -1.33 6.88
N ILE A 36 -3.20 -0.77 5.70
CA ILE A 36 -3.60 0.64 5.52
C ILE A 36 -4.98 0.78 4.86
N MET A 37 -5.43 -0.26 4.16
CA MET A 37 -6.77 -0.34 3.59
C MET A 37 -7.35 -1.73 3.87
N GLU A 38 -8.61 -1.75 4.30
CA GLU A 38 -9.40 -2.96 4.47
C GLU A 38 -10.44 -3.00 3.36
N HIS A 39 -10.51 -4.15 2.68
CA HIS A 39 -11.45 -4.39 1.61
C HIS A 39 -12.35 -5.58 1.95
N VAL A 40 -13.50 -5.71 1.29
CA VAL A 40 -14.49 -6.75 1.63
C VAL A 40 -13.89 -8.16 1.56
N ASP A 41 -13.10 -8.42 0.52
CA ASP A 41 -12.44 -9.70 0.28
C ASP A 41 -10.91 -9.59 0.30
N GLY A 42 -10.36 -8.52 0.91
CA GLY A 42 -8.94 -8.22 0.77
C GLY A 42 -8.43 -7.04 1.60
N GLY A 43 -7.31 -6.47 1.17
CA GLY A 43 -6.70 -5.33 1.82
C GLY A 43 -5.49 -4.78 1.07
N SER A 44 -4.91 -3.74 1.65
CA SER A 44 -3.62 -3.20 1.22
C SER A 44 -2.71 -3.01 2.42
N TRP A 45 -1.46 -3.43 2.26
CA TRP A 45 -0.42 -3.42 3.28
C TRP A 45 0.79 -2.64 2.78
N ILE A 46 1.21 -1.64 3.53
CA ILE A 46 2.49 -0.97 3.28
C ILE A 46 3.60 -1.73 3.99
N CYS A 47 4.73 -1.92 3.31
CA CYS A 47 5.95 -2.34 3.98
C CYS A 47 6.60 -1.16 4.68
N MET A 48 6.72 -1.23 6.00
CA MET A 48 7.35 -0.18 6.83
C MET A 48 8.88 -0.14 6.66
N THR A 49 9.47 -1.11 5.97
CA THR A 49 10.89 -1.10 5.65
C THR A 49 11.19 -0.34 4.35
N CYS A 50 10.35 -0.50 3.31
CA CYS A 50 10.64 -0.03 1.94
C CYS A 50 9.51 0.72 1.21
N ASN A 51 8.40 1.02 1.89
CA ASN A 51 7.26 1.78 1.35
C ASN A 51 6.60 1.14 0.12
N TYR A 52 6.75 -0.18 -0.03
CA TYR A 52 6.10 -0.91 -1.11
C TYR A 52 4.68 -1.27 -0.70
N LEU A 53 3.71 -0.90 -1.54
CA LEU A 53 2.31 -1.23 -1.33
C LEU A 53 2.00 -2.62 -1.90
N ASN A 54 1.66 -3.54 -1.00
CA ASN A 54 1.24 -4.90 -1.32
C ASN A 54 -0.26 -4.94 -1.19
N SER A 55 -1.00 -5.22 -2.26
CA SER A 55 -2.46 -5.23 -2.15
C SER A 55 -3.06 -6.45 -2.82
N TYR A 56 -4.03 -7.02 -2.12
CA TYR A 56 -4.78 -8.17 -2.56
C TYR A 56 -6.24 -7.77 -2.46
N GLU A 57 -6.91 -7.73 -3.60
CA GLU A 57 -8.36 -7.71 -3.66
C GLU A 57 -8.82 -8.44 -4.92
N PRO A 58 -9.57 -9.56 -4.80
CA PRO A 58 -9.96 -10.35 -5.95
C PRO A 58 -11.04 -9.66 -6.81
N SER A 59 -11.82 -8.77 -6.21
CA SER A 59 -12.93 -8.06 -6.85
C SER A 59 -12.48 -6.76 -7.57
N MET A 60 -11.31 -6.23 -7.22
CA MET A 60 -10.79 -4.95 -7.71
C MET A 60 -9.31 -5.02 -8.01
N ARG A 61 -8.90 -4.41 -9.13
CA ARG A 61 -7.49 -4.22 -9.45
C ARG A 61 -7.04 -2.83 -9.05
N LEU A 62 -5.86 -2.75 -8.43
CA LEU A 62 -5.12 -1.50 -8.28
C LEU A 62 -4.96 -0.81 -9.64
N THR A 63 -5.34 0.46 -9.67
CA THR A 63 -5.12 1.34 -10.81
C THR A 63 -4.64 2.70 -10.31
N LYS A 64 -3.98 3.47 -11.18
CA LYS A 64 -3.54 4.84 -10.85
C LYS A 64 -4.68 5.79 -10.47
N ASN A 65 -5.93 5.43 -10.76
CA ASN A 65 -7.14 6.22 -10.51
C ASN A 65 -8.04 5.61 -9.43
N MET A 66 -7.50 4.72 -8.58
CA MET A 66 -8.31 4.05 -7.56
C MET A 66 -8.86 5.08 -6.56
N PRO A 67 -10.18 5.04 -6.26
CA PRO A 67 -10.76 5.98 -5.31
C PRO A 67 -10.26 5.69 -3.89
N PHE A 68 -9.83 6.74 -3.18
CA PHE A 68 -9.35 6.70 -1.79
C PHE A 68 -10.43 6.31 -0.75
N SER A 69 -11.66 6.09 -1.19
CA SER A 69 -12.80 5.81 -0.34
C SER A 69 -12.78 4.36 0.14
N MET A 70 -11.79 3.98 0.95
CA MET A 70 -11.75 2.80 1.85
C MET A 70 -10.40 2.72 2.61
N VAL A 71 -9.86 3.87 2.99
CA VAL A 71 -8.67 3.97 3.82
C VAL A 71 -9.09 4.03 5.29
N ASN A 72 -8.65 3.05 6.08
CA ASN A 72 -8.78 3.05 7.53
C ASN A 72 -7.38 3.25 8.14
N LEU A 73 -6.67 4.23 7.61
CA LEU A 73 -5.53 4.82 8.32
C LEU A 73 -6.11 5.74 9.38
N GLY A 74 -5.45 5.84 10.53
CA GLY A 74 -5.75 6.92 11.47
C GLY A 74 -5.42 8.29 10.89
N THR A 75 -4.68 9.11 11.63
CA THR A 75 -4.36 10.50 11.28
C THR A 75 -3.47 10.70 10.04
N ASP A 76 -2.94 9.62 9.45
CA ASP A 76 -1.94 9.69 8.38
C ASP A 76 -2.60 9.62 6.99
N GLU A 77 -2.40 10.67 6.18
CA GLU A 77 -2.81 10.67 4.78
C GLU A 77 -1.79 9.89 3.91
N ILE A 78 -2.26 9.26 2.82
CA ILE A 78 -1.40 8.55 1.86
C ILE A 78 -1.10 9.48 0.69
N VAL A 79 0.17 9.55 0.28
CA VAL A 79 0.58 10.27 -0.93
C VAL A 79 1.26 9.32 -1.90
N PHE A 80 0.74 9.28 -3.14
CA PHE A 80 1.42 8.63 -4.26
C PHE A 80 2.44 9.58 -4.86
N VAL A 81 3.70 9.18 -4.89
CA VAL A 81 4.76 10.02 -5.46
C VAL A 81 4.63 10.12 -6.99
N GLU A 82 5.11 11.22 -7.55
CA GLU A 82 5.17 11.40 -9.00
C GLU A 82 6.03 10.29 -9.64
N GLY A 83 5.49 9.64 -10.68
CA GLY A 83 6.17 8.51 -11.33
C GLY A 83 5.97 7.15 -10.66
N TRP A 84 5.03 7.02 -9.72
CA TRP A 84 4.61 5.72 -9.18
C TRP A 84 4.36 4.69 -10.29
N ASP A 85 4.99 3.53 -10.13
CA ASP A 85 4.90 2.39 -11.03
C ASP A 85 4.12 1.22 -10.39
N PHE A 86 3.31 0.56 -11.22
CA PHE A 86 2.44 -0.54 -10.84
C PHE A 86 2.84 -1.79 -11.63
N GLU A 87 3.30 -2.81 -10.91
CA GLU A 87 3.70 -4.11 -11.46
C GLU A 87 2.64 -5.20 -11.25
#